data_AF-A0A2R6WQ56-F1
#
_entry.id   AF-A0A2R6WQ56-F1
#
_cell.length_a   1.000
_cell.length_b   1.000
_cell.length_c   1.000
_cell.angle_alpha   90.00
_cell.angle_beta   90.00
_cell.angle_gamma   90.00
#
_symmetry.space_group_name_H-M   'P 1'
#
loop_
_entity.id
_entity.type
_entity.pdbx_description
1 polymer ?
#
loop_
_entity_poly.entity_id
_entity_poly.type
_entity_poly.pdbx_seq_one_letter_code
_entity_poly.pdbx_strand_id
1 'polypeptide(L)'
;MEMGKKDADLPPNQFSRDRAAFWKEWTHLQSSVGAHHQKVMEFFHNQTAYLLKLECMIIQQAAQLEKHKTKQKSAVNAVGVFLQREDSYREALKAALEALEEEKEKHVCQICMTKPRNILIMPCMHLLYCDECLRKHLNTSNLCPVCRGTMKTWIPCRFNLD
;
A
#
# COMPACT_ATOMS: atom_id res chain seq x y z
N MET A 1 80.59 58.47 11.57
CA MET A 1 80.29 59.61 12.47
C MET A 1 79.90 59.04 13.81
N GLU A 2 80.54 59.60 14.82
CA GLU A 2 80.54 59.23 16.21
C GLU A 2 79.24 59.59 16.95
N MET A 3 79.08 58.94 18.11
CA MET A 3 78.31 59.33 19.31
C MET A 3 76.78 59.16 19.26
N GLY A 4 76.11 58.68 20.32
CA GLY A 4 76.56 58.54 21.70
C GLY A 4 75.59 57.70 22.53
N LYS A 5 76.15 57.16 23.61
CA LYS A 5 75.47 56.46 24.69
C LYS A 5 74.50 57.39 25.40
N LYS A 6 73.32 56.88 25.77
CA LYS A 6 72.62 57.32 26.97
C LYS A 6 72.31 56.07 27.77
N ASP A 7 73.11 55.90 28.80
CA ASP A 7 72.90 54.96 29.88
C ASP A 7 71.58 55.34 30.58
N ALA A 8 70.62 54.41 30.58
CA ALA A 8 69.46 54.45 31.44
C ALA A 8 69.61 53.30 32.42
N ASP A 9 69.88 53.65 33.68
CA ASP A 9 70.02 52.74 34.81
C ASP A 9 68.80 51.81 34.91
N LEU A 10 69.01 50.51 34.66
CA LEU A 10 68.08 49.44 35.02
C LEU A 10 68.70 48.62 36.17
N PRO A 11 67.94 48.32 37.23
CA PRO A 11 68.47 47.68 38.43
C PRO A 11 69.01 46.27 38.13
N PRO A 12 69.95 45.77 38.95
CA PRO A 12 70.65 44.52 38.65
C PRO A 12 69.68 43.34 38.61
N ASN A 13 69.79 42.56 37.54
CA ASN A 13 69.07 41.33 37.28
C ASN A 13 69.06 40.37 38.49
N GLN A 14 67.94 40.31 39.21
CA GLN A 14 67.70 39.34 40.28
C GLN A 14 67.44 37.91 39.77
N PHE A 15 67.35 37.70 38.45
CA PHE A 15 67.26 36.39 37.80
C PHE A 15 68.64 35.92 37.30
N SER A 16 69.62 35.83 38.21
CA SER A 16 70.97 35.35 37.89
C SER A 16 71.50 34.25 38.81
N ARG A 17 70.62 33.40 39.34
CA ARG A 17 71.00 32.07 39.84
C ARG A 17 70.12 31.00 39.18
N ASP A 18 70.81 30.18 38.39
CA ASP A 18 70.35 29.01 37.62
C ASP A 18 69.34 29.19 36.50
N ARG A 19 69.77 29.92 35.47
CA ARG A 19 69.16 29.89 34.12
C ARG A 19 69.00 28.45 33.60
N ALA A 20 69.95 27.56 33.90
CA ALA A 20 69.86 26.15 33.52
C ALA A 20 68.79 25.38 34.31
N ALA A 21 68.55 25.72 35.59
CA ALA A 21 67.46 25.13 36.37
C ALA A 21 66.10 25.64 35.91
N PHE A 22 65.96 26.95 35.64
CA PHE A 22 64.74 27.53 35.09
C PHE A 22 64.36 26.93 33.73
N TRP A 23 65.31 26.79 32.79
CA TRP A 23 65.01 26.15 31.50
C TRP A 23 64.71 24.65 31.62
N LYS A 24 65.36 23.93 32.55
CA LYS A 24 65.00 22.52 32.85
C LYS A 24 63.61 22.40 33.46
N GLU A 25 63.25 23.28 34.38
CA GLU A 25 61.95 23.30 35.03
C GLU A 25 60.83 23.76 34.08
N TRP A 26 61.10 24.75 33.23
CA TRP A 26 60.19 25.21 32.17
C TRP A 26 60.00 24.15 31.08
N THR A 27 61.06 23.48 30.63
CA THR A 27 60.93 22.38 29.64
C THR A 27 60.21 21.17 30.24
N HIS A 28 60.40 20.88 31.52
CA HIS A 28 59.61 19.88 32.25
C HIS A 28 58.13 20.30 32.38
N LEU A 29 57.83 21.57 32.66
CA LEU A 29 56.45 22.07 32.68
C LEU A 29 55.80 22.04 31.29
N GLN A 30 56.52 22.43 30.24
CA GLN A 30 56.03 22.44 28.86
C GLN A 30 55.80 21.01 28.33
N SER A 31 56.67 20.06 28.68
CA SER A 31 56.47 18.64 28.37
C SER A 31 55.34 18.02 29.21
N SER A 32 55.16 18.43 30.47
CA SER A 32 54.02 18.03 31.30
C SER A 32 52.69 18.55 30.76
N VAL A 33 52.61 19.82 30.35
CA VAL A 33 51.43 20.43 29.71
C VAL A 33 51.17 19.80 28.34
N GLY A 34 52.22 19.53 27.55
CA GLY A 34 52.12 18.81 26.28
C GLY A 34 51.61 17.36 26.45
N ALA A 35 52.11 16.64 27.46
CA ALA A 35 51.66 15.29 27.77
C ALA A 35 50.22 15.27 28.32
N HIS A 36 49.82 16.27 29.10
CA HIS A 36 48.44 16.41 29.55
C HIS A 36 47.51 16.76 28.39
N HIS A 37 47.90 17.71 27.52
CA HIS A 37 47.18 18.04 26.29
C HIS A 37 47.02 16.81 25.39
N GLN A 38 48.07 16.02 25.21
CA GLN A 38 48.03 14.79 24.44
C GLN A 38 47.02 13.79 25.03
N LYS A 39 47.03 13.58 26.36
CA LYS A 39 46.05 12.71 27.04
C LYS A 39 44.61 13.21 26.90
N VAL A 40 44.40 14.53 26.97
CA VAL A 40 43.08 15.15 26.79
C VAL A 40 42.60 14.97 25.34
N MET A 41 43.47 15.17 24.35
CA MET A 41 43.14 14.95 22.94
C MET A 41 42.91 13.47 22.62
N GLU A 42 43.68 12.56 23.20
CA GLU A 42 43.46 11.11 23.11
C GLU A 42 42.11 10.71 23.73
N PHE A 43 41.73 11.29 24.87
CA PHE A 43 40.42 11.08 25.49
C PHE A 43 39.28 11.55 24.57
N PHE A 44 39.37 12.77 24.03
CA PHE A 44 38.36 13.29 23.10
C PHE A 44 38.31 12.47 21.81
N HIS A 45 39.45 12.09 21.22
CA HIS A 45 39.47 11.22 20.04
C HIS A 45 38.83 9.87 20.31
N ASN A 46 39.10 9.25 21.47
CA ASN A 46 38.49 7.97 21.83
C ASN A 46 36.98 8.10 22.09
N GLN A 47 36.56 9.20 22.74
CA GLN A 47 35.14 9.50 22.97
C GLN A 47 34.41 9.77 21.64
N THR A 48 34.99 10.55 20.73
CA THR A 48 34.45 10.79 19.39
C THR A 48 34.40 9.49 18.57
N ALA A 49 35.44 8.66 18.63
CA ALA A 49 35.46 7.36 17.95
C ALA A 49 34.38 6.42 18.47
N TYR A 50 34.12 6.41 19.78
CA TYR A 50 33.02 5.66 20.38
C TYR A 50 31.65 6.14 19.90
N LEU A 51 31.42 7.46 19.86
CA LEU A 51 30.17 8.04 19.37
C LEU A 51 29.93 7.72 17.89
N LEU A 52 30.94 7.88 17.03
CA LEU A 52 30.85 7.52 15.62
C LEU A 52 30.58 6.02 15.42
N LYS A 53 31.13 5.16 16.28
CA LYS A 53 30.85 3.72 16.24
C LYS A 53 29.39 3.41 16.60
N LEU A 54 28.84 4.07 17.62
CA LEU A 54 27.43 3.93 17.99
C LEU A 54 26.51 4.43 16.87
N GLU A 55 26.80 5.58 16.26
CA GLU A 55 26.05 6.11 15.12
C GLU A 55 26.06 5.13 13.94
N CYS A 56 27.22 4.57 13.62
CA CYS A 56 27.33 3.57 12.56
C CYS A 56 26.47 2.32 12.86
N MET A 57 26.45 1.86 14.12
CA MET A 57 25.59 0.73 14.52
C MET A 57 24.10 1.06 14.37
N ILE A 58 23.67 2.27 14.72
CA ILE A 58 22.27 2.71 14.58
C ILE A 58 21.88 2.75 13.09
N ILE A 59 22.73 3.32 12.24
CA ILE A 59 22.50 3.40 10.78
C ILE A 59 22.42 1.98 10.19
N GLN A 60 23.31 1.09 10.60
CA GLN A 60 23.30 -0.31 10.15
C GLN A 60 22.02 -1.04 10.58
N GLN A 61 21.56 -0.84 11.82
CA GLN A 61 20.30 -1.43 12.31
C GLN A 61 19.08 -0.87 11.55
N ALA A 62 19.03 0.43 11.29
CA ALA A 62 17.96 1.04 10.50
C ALA A 62 17.91 0.44 9.07
N ALA A 63 19.06 0.30 8.42
CA ALA A 63 19.15 -0.32 7.09
C ALA A 63 18.72 -1.80 7.10
N GLN A 64 19.00 -2.55 8.17
CA GLN A 64 18.51 -3.92 8.33
C GLN A 64 16.99 -3.97 8.46
N LEU A 65 16.39 -3.07 9.27
CA LEU A 65 14.93 -2.98 9.43
C LEU A 65 14.23 -2.63 8.11
N GLU A 66 14.81 -1.72 7.31
CA GLU A 66 14.27 -1.38 5.99
C GLU A 66 14.25 -2.58 5.03
N LYS A 67 15.34 -3.37 5.00
CA LYS A 67 15.38 -4.60 4.20
C LYS A 67 14.30 -5.59 4.60
N HIS A 68 14.05 -5.78 5.90
CA HIS A 68 12.97 -6.63 6.39
C HIS A 68 11.58 -6.11 6.00
N LYS A 69 11.33 -4.80 6.15
CA LYS A 69 10.07 -4.15 5.73
C LYS A 69 9.81 -4.34 4.24
N THR A 70 10.83 -4.19 3.39
CA THR A 70 10.69 -4.35 1.93
C THR A 70 10.34 -5.79 1.55
N LYS A 71 10.99 -6.79 2.16
CA LYS A 71 10.65 -8.21 1.96
C LYS A 71 9.22 -8.55 2.40
N GLN A 72 8.78 -7.99 3.52
CA GLN A 72 7.40 -8.19 4.00
C GLN A 72 6.38 -7.55 3.06
N LYS A 73 6.63 -6.31 2.61
CA LYS A 73 5.77 -5.63 1.62
C LYS A 73 5.65 -6.41 0.31
N SER A 74 6.75 -6.97 -0.19
CA SER A 74 6.70 -7.79 -1.42
C SER A 74 5.87 -9.06 -1.25
N ALA A 75 5.93 -9.71 -0.08
CA ALA A 75 5.12 -10.90 0.20
C ALA A 75 3.62 -10.56 0.30
N VAL A 76 3.26 -9.46 0.97
CA VAL A 76 1.88 -8.99 1.07
C VAL A 76 1.32 -8.59 -0.29
N ASN A 77 2.10 -7.90 -1.12
CA ASN A 77 1.69 -7.55 -2.48
C ASN A 77 1.43 -8.80 -3.34
N ALA A 78 2.27 -9.83 -3.25
CA ALA A 78 2.06 -11.07 -3.98
C ALA A 78 0.71 -11.72 -3.61
N VAL A 79 0.38 -11.80 -2.32
CA VAL A 79 -0.92 -12.30 -1.85
C VAL A 79 -2.07 -11.43 -2.33
N GLY A 80 -1.92 -10.10 -2.32
CA GLY A 80 -2.92 -9.15 -2.81
C GLY A 80 -3.29 -9.37 -4.28
N VAL A 81 -2.32 -9.68 -5.14
CA VAL A 81 -2.58 -9.98 -6.56
C VAL A 81 -3.42 -11.26 -6.74
N PHE A 82 -3.21 -12.28 -5.91
CA PHE A 82 -4.03 -13.50 -5.97
C PHE A 82 -5.47 -13.25 -5.51
N LEU A 83 -5.69 -12.46 -4.45
CA LEU A 83 -7.03 -12.12 -3.96
C LEU A 83 -7.81 -11.28 -4.97
N GLN A 84 -7.16 -10.30 -5.62
CA GLN A 84 -7.79 -9.48 -6.68
C GLN A 84 -8.37 -10.33 -7.81
N ARG A 85 -7.71 -11.44 -8.15
CA ARG A 85 -8.19 -12.34 -9.19
C ARG A 85 -9.45 -13.09 -8.76
N GLU A 86 -9.52 -13.54 -7.51
CA GLU A 86 -10.71 -14.21 -6.98
C GLU A 86 -11.94 -13.28 -6.97
N ASP A 87 -11.75 -12.03 -6.54
CA ASP A 87 -12.81 -11.01 -6.60
C ASP A 87 -13.30 -10.87 -8.04
N SER A 88 -12.40 -10.66 -9.01
CA SER A 88 -12.79 -10.48 -10.42
C SER A 88 -13.64 -11.64 -10.98
N TYR A 89 -13.34 -12.88 -10.57
CA TYR A 89 -14.12 -14.04 -10.96
C TYR A 89 -15.50 -14.06 -10.31
N ARG A 90 -15.60 -13.65 -9.04
CA ARG A 90 -16.88 -13.53 -8.34
C ARG A 90 -17.77 -12.46 -8.96
N GLU A 91 -17.21 -11.30 -9.32
CA GLU A 91 -17.98 -10.27 -10.02
C GLU A 91 -18.45 -10.75 -11.42
N ALA A 92 -17.56 -11.38 -12.19
CA ALA A 92 -17.92 -11.93 -13.49
C ALA A 92 -19.01 -13.02 -13.38
N LEU A 93 -18.90 -13.91 -12.39
CA LEU A 93 -19.90 -14.93 -12.13
C LEU A 93 -21.26 -14.31 -11.74
N LYS A 94 -21.24 -13.30 -10.88
CA LYS A 94 -22.46 -12.58 -10.48
C LYS A 94 -23.16 -11.94 -11.68
N ALA A 95 -22.41 -11.22 -12.52
CA ALA A 95 -22.96 -10.60 -13.73
C ALA A 95 -23.53 -11.64 -14.71
N ALA A 96 -22.86 -12.80 -14.86
CA ALA A 96 -23.35 -13.89 -15.70
C ALA A 96 -24.65 -14.51 -15.17
N LEU A 97 -24.79 -14.65 -13.84
CA LEU A 97 -26.01 -15.13 -13.20
C LEU A 97 -27.17 -14.14 -13.38
N GLU A 98 -26.93 -12.85 -13.15
CA GLU A 98 -27.93 -11.80 -13.36
C GLU A 98 -28.42 -11.75 -14.81
N ALA A 99 -27.50 -11.85 -15.79
CA ALA A 99 -27.87 -11.91 -17.21
C ALA A 99 -28.70 -13.16 -17.55
N LEU A 100 -28.39 -14.31 -16.94
CA LEU A 100 -29.15 -15.54 -17.12
C LEU A 100 -30.57 -15.43 -16.52
N GLU A 101 -30.71 -14.79 -15.37
CA GLU A 101 -32.00 -14.54 -14.73
C GLU A 101 -32.85 -13.59 -15.58
N GLU A 102 -32.28 -12.47 -16.06
CA GLU A 102 -32.97 -11.53 -16.94
C GLU A 102 -33.46 -12.22 -18.23
N GLU A 103 -32.64 -13.10 -18.82
CA GLU A 103 -33.03 -13.85 -20.00
C GLU A 103 -34.16 -14.84 -19.70
N LYS A 104 -34.13 -15.52 -18.55
CA LYS A 104 -35.23 -16.41 -18.12
C LYS A 104 -36.54 -15.64 -17.93
N GLU A 105 -36.50 -14.45 -17.33
CA GLU A 105 -37.68 -13.61 -17.13
C GLU A 105 -38.36 -13.21 -18.46
N LYS A 106 -37.59 -13.08 -19.55
CA LYS A 106 -38.16 -12.82 -20.89
C LYS A 106 -38.99 -13.98 -21.42
N HIS A 107 -38.81 -15.20 -20.91
CA HIS A 107 -39.48 -16.41 -21.38
C HIS A 107 -40.55 -16.98 -20.43
N VAL A 108 -40.85 -16.29 -19.31
CA VAL A 108 -41.92 -16.70 -18.38
C VAL A 108 -43.30 -16.15 -18.76
N CYS A 109 -44.33 -16.91 -18.39
CA CYS A 109 -45.74 -16.57 -18.61
C CYS A 109 -46.10 -15.25 -17.93
N GLN A 110 -46.69 -14.32 -18.69
CA GLN A 110 -47.06 -12.99 -18.24
C GLN A 110 -48.27 -12.94 -17.27
N ILE A 111 -48.89 -14.09 -16.98
CA ILE A 111 -49.99 -14.20 -16.01
C ILE A 111 -49.48 -14.70 -14.66
N CYS A 112 -48.73 -15.80 -14.62
CA CYS A 112 -48.23 -16.37 -13.36
C CYS A 112 -46.79 -15.94 -13.00
N MET A 113 -46.02 -15.41 -13.96
CA MET A 113 -44.60 -15.06 -13.81
C MET A 113 -43.73 -16.19 -13.23
N THR A 114 -44.15 -17.45 -13.39
CA THR A 114 -43.46 -18.61 -12.79
C THR A 114 -43.14 -19.70 -13.82
N LYS A 115 -44.09 -20.01 -14.71
CA LYS A 115 -43.95 -21.10 -15.69
C LYS A 115 -43.46 -20.57 -17.04
N PRO A 116 -42.68 -21.34 -17.82
CA PRO A 116 -42.28 -20.94 -19.16
C PRO A 116 -43.49 -20.79 -20.08
N ARG A 117 -43.36 -19.89 -21.06
CA ARG A 117 -44.34 -19.73 -22.14
C ARG A 117 -44.35 -20.98 -23.01
N ASN A 118 -45.52 -21.55 -23.23
CA ASN A 118 -45.64 -22.79 -24.00
C ASN A 118 -46.92 -22.89 -24.85
N ILE A 119 -47.62 -21.77 -25.06
CA ILE A 119 -48.81 -21.74 -25.92
C ILE A 119 -48.83 -20.50 -26.82
N LEU A 120 -48.98 -20.74 -28.12
CA LEU A 120 -49.23 -19.72 -29.14
C LEU A 120 -50.73 -19.57 -29.40
N ILE A 121 -51.27 -18.36 -29.27
CA ILE A 121 -52.69 -18.06 -29.52
C ILE A 121 -52.92 -17.75 -31.00
N MET A 122 -53.98 -18.30 -31.61
CA MET A 122 -54.35 -18.02 -33.01
C MET A 122 -55.66 -17.23 -33.11
N PRO A 123 -55.78 -16.25 -34.04
CA PRO A 123 -54.83 -15.92 -35.11
C PRO A 123 -53.78 -14.87 -34.74
N CYS A 124 -53.81 -14.30 -33.52
CA CYS A 124 -52.97 -13.15 -33.17
C CYS A 124 -51.49 -13.47 -32.90
N MET A 125 -51.10 -14.74 -32.85
CA MET A 125 -49.73 -15.24 -32.64
C MET A 125 -49.06 -14.74 -31.36
N HIS A 126 -49.82 -14.37 -30.32
CA HIS A 126 -49.24 -14.03 -29.03
C HIS A 126 -48.83 -15.29 -28.25
N LEU A 127 -47.54 -15.35 -27.91
CA LEU A 127 -46.89 -16.41 -27.13
C LEU A 127 -46.39 -15.80 -25.81
N LEU A 128 -47.30 -15.50 -24.91
CA LEU A 128 -46.98 -14.81 -23.65
C LEU A 128 -47.40 -15.63 -22.42
N TYR A 129 -47.98 -16.82 -22.62
CA TYR A 129 -48.65 -17.53 -21.55
C TYR A 129 -48.26 -19.01 -21.48
N CYS A 130 -48.43 -19.59 -20.30
CA CYS A 130 -48.43 -21.03 -20.13
C CYS A 130 -49.84 -21.60 -20.34
N ASP A 131 -49.91 -22.89 -20.69
CA ASP A 131 -51.16 -23.63 -20.97
C ASP A 131 -52.16 -23.56 -19.82
N GLU A 132 -51.70 -23.72 -18.58
CA GLU A 132 -52.58 -23.66 -17.41
C GLU A 132 -53.23 -22.28 -17.23
N CYS A 133 -52.46 -21.20 -17.41
CA CYS A 133 -52.98 -19.85 -17.28
C CYS A 133 -53.96 -19.52 -18.41
N LEU A 134 -53.65 -19.92 -19.65
CA LEU A 134 -54.55 -19.68 -20.77
C LEU A 134 -55.87 -20.43 -20.60
N ARG A 135 -55.84 -21.69 -20.17
CA ARG A 135 -57.05 -22.49 -19.91
C ARG A 135 -57.92 -21.88 -18.82
N LYS A 136 -57.33 -21.38 -17.74
CA LYS A 136 -58.08 -20.67 -16.69
C LYS A 136 -58.73 -19.40 -17.22
N HIS A 137 -58.04 -18.63 -18.07
CA HIS A 137 -58.57 -17.43 -18.70
C HIS A 137 -59.73 -17.74 -19.66
N LEU A 138 -59.65 -18.85 -20.41
CA LEU A 138 -60.71 -19.29 -21.32
C LEU A 138 -62.04 -19.61 -20.63
N ASN A 139 -62.05 -19.87 -19.31
CA ASN A 139 -63.27 -20.07 -18.55
C ASN A 139 -64.09 -18.77 -18.38
N THR A 140 -63.46 -17.60 -18.55
CA THR A 140 -64.12 -16.29 -18.37
C THR A 140 -64.15 -15.46 -19.65
N SER A 141 -63.17 -15.62 -20.55
CA SER A 141 -63.10 -14.87 -21.80
C SER A 141 -62.42 -15.66 -22.92
N ASN A 142 -62.99 -15.61 -24.12
CA ASN A 142 -62.37 -16.12 -25.35
C ASN A 142 -61.50 -15.07 -26.09
N LEU A 143 -61.17 -13.95 -25.44
CA LEU A 143 -60.33 -12.90 -26.01
C LEU A 143 -58.88 -13.03 -25.54
N CYS A 144 -57.92 -12.83 -26.43
CA CYS A 144 -56.50 -12.85 -26.10
C CYS A 144 -56.19 -11.81 -24.99
N PRO A 145 -55.50 -12.17 -23.89
CA PRO A 145 -55.31 -11.24 -22.77
C PRO A 145 -54.52 -9.97 -23.12
N VAL A 146 -53.64 -10.01 -24.14
CA VAL A 146 -52.83 -8.85 -24.56
C VAL A 146 -53.50 -8.00 -25.63
N CYS A 147 -53.93 -8.60 -26.75
CA CYS A 147 -54.47 -7.84 -27.88
C CYS A 147 -56.00 -7.79 -27.94
N ARG A 148 -56.69 -8.52 -27.06
CA ARG A 148 -58.15 -8.62 -26.99
C ARG A 148 -58.84 -9.17 -28.25
N GLY A 149 -58.08 -9.69 -29.21
CA GLY A 149 -58.63 -10.38 -30.39
C GLY A 149 -59.23 -11.74 -30.01
N THR A 150 -60.29 -12.15 -30.72
CA THR A 150 -60.96 -13.44 -30.50
C THR A 150 -60.01 -14.61 -30.75
N MET A 151 -59.85 -15.46 -29.75
CA MET A 151 -59.06 -16.68 -29.83
C MET A 151 -59.89 -17.76 -30.51
N LYS A 152 -59.40 -18.26 -31.65
CA LYS A 152 -60.05 -19.38 -32.37
C LYS A 152 -59.49 -20.73 -31.95
N THR A 153 -58.17 -20.78 -31.74
CA THR A 153 -57.45 -21.98 -31.32
C THR A 153 -56.12 -21.58 -30.69
N TRP A 154 -55.40 -22.54 -30.12
CA TRP A 154 -54.08 -22.35 -29.55
C TRP A 154 -53.20 -23.58 -29.80
N ILE A 155 -51.90 -23.36 -29.94
CA ILE A 155 -50.93 -24.39 -30.30
C ILE A 155 -49.92 -24.52 -29.16
N PRO A 156 -49.77 -25.71 -28.53
CA PRO A 156 -48.67 -25.98 -27.62
C PRO A 156 -47.33 -25.87 -28.34
N CYS A 157 -46.45 -25.03 -27.80
CA CYS A 157 -45.08 -24.85 -28.27
C CYS A 157 -44.12 -25.40 -27.22
N ARG A 158 -43.19 -26.25 -27.66
CA ARG A 158 -42.05 -26.67 -26.85
C ARG A 158 -40.83 -25.97 -27.41
N PHE A 159 -40.24 -25.08 -26.63
CA PHE A 159 -38.94 -24.50 -26.97
C PHE A 159 -37.87 -25.42 -26.41
N ASN A 160 -36.99 -25.92 -27.27
CA ASN A 160 -35.70 -26.44 -26.82
C ASN A 160 -34.83 -25.21 -26.55
N LEU A 161 -34.87 -24.72 -25.31
CA LEU A 161 -33.97 -23.67 -24.81
C LEU A 161 -32.80 -24.28 -24.03
N ASP A 162 -32.46 -25.54 -24.33
CA ASP A 162 -31.31 -26.26 -23.77
C ASP A 162 -30.05 -26.02 -24.61
#